data_AF-A0A1A8KQ92-F1
#
_entry.id   AF-A0A1A8KQ92-F1
#
_cell.length_a   1.000
_cell.length_b   1.000
_cell.length_c   1.000
_cell.angle_alpha   90.00
_cell.angle_beta   90.00
_cell.angle_gamma   90.00
#
_symmetry.space_group_name_H-M   'P 1'
#
loop_
_entity.id
_entity.type
_entity.pdbx_description
1 polymer ?
#
loop_
_entity_poly.entity_id
_entity_poly.type
_entity_poly.pdbx_seq_one_letter_code
_entity_poly.pdbx_strand_id
1 'polypeptide(L)'
;LKAAKLEIRDLQAEFEDERKDYLSTIRRLEREGQLLNSLLERMVPLVRRDCNYSNLDRLKKEAFWDEDGAAWKLPDVTVQKTTLPSAVSLKSAVRRDSGPDAAEQYTVEEDRFKEMLSRSDSESIASSYFKSKRASQLLGSDVAKGRGVVVSAHLAVSTPNTNPSVRLDPVLPRPYRLESLDVPVSNGK
;
A
#
# COMPACT_ATOMS: atom_id res chain seq x y z
N LEU A 1 56.22 -34.62 -16.39
CA LEU A 1 54.75 -34.82 -16.45
C LEU A 1 54.10 -35.15 -15.11
N LYS A 2 54.70 -35.98 -14.24
CA LYS A 2 54.13 -36.31 -12.91
C LYS A 2 53.99 -35.10 -11.98
N ALA A 3 55.01 -34.22 -11.95
CA ALA A 3 54.98 -32.98 -11.17
C ALA A 3 53.83 -32.05 -11.61
N ALA A 4 53.72 -31.74 -12.91
CA ALA A 4 52.63 -30.93 -13.43
C ALA A 4 51.23 -31.52 -13.15
N LYS A 5 51.08 -32.85 -13.19
CA LYS A 5 49.81 -33.51 -12.82
C LYS A 5 49.47 -33.41 -11.35
N LEU A 6 50.47 -33.31 -10.47
CA LEU A 6 50.28 -33.10 -9.04
C LEU A 6 49.87 -31.65 -8.80
N GLU A 7 50.61 -30.70 -9.38
CA GLU A 7 50.35 -29.27 -9.30
C GLU A 7 48.94 -28.89 -9.79
N ILE A 8 48.48 -29.46 -10.92
CA ILE A 8 47.10 -29.25 -11.38
C ILE A 8 46.09 -29.73 -10.34
N ARG A 9 46.35 -30.87 -9.69
CA ARG A 9 45.44 -31.44 -8.69
C ARG A 9 45.41 -30.59 -7.43
N ASP A 10 46.56 -30.12 -6.99
CA ASP A 10 46.70 -29.28 -5.81
C ASP A 10 45.97 -27.94 -6.03
N LEU A 11 46.19 -27.28 -7.17
CA LEU A 11 45.46 -26.07 -7.55
C LEU A 11 43.95 -26.29 -7.64
N GLN A 12 43.51 -27.41 -8.21
CA GLN A 12 42.07 -27.74 -8.26
C GLN A 12 41.47 -27.89 -6.87
N ALA A 13 42.18 -28.53 -5.94
CA ALA A 13 41.74 -28.66 -4.56
C ALA A 13 41.67 -27.30 -3.85
N GLU A 14 42.68 -26.44 -4.03
CA GLU A 14 42.68 -25.07 -3.51
C GLU A 14 41.48 -24.27 -4.01
N PHE A 15 41.22 -24.27 -5.33
CA PHE A 15 40.06 -23.59 -5.90
C PHE A 15 38.72 -24.15 -5.40
N GLU A 16 38.62 -25.47 -5.17
CA GLU A 16 37.43 -26.08 -4.62
C GLU A 16 37.16 -25.63 -3.18
N ASP A 17 38.20 -25.49 -2.38
CA ASP A 17 38.09 -25.03 -0.99
C ASP A 17 37.78 -23.54 -0.92
N GLU A 18 38.45 -22.69 -1.69
CA GLU A 18 38.10 -21.26 -1.81
C GLU A 18 36.64 -21.08 -2.26
N ARG A 19 36.19 -21.89 -3.23
CA ARG A 19 34.78 -21.86 -3.67
C ARG A 19 33.83 -22.20 -2.53
N LYS A 20 34.14 -23.18 -1.67
CA LYS A 20 33.31 -23.51 -0.51
C LYS A 20 33.25 -22.32 0.45
N ASP A 21 34.37 -21.65 0.69
CA ASP A 21 34.46 -20.50 1.58
C ASP A 21 33.69 -19.29 1.04
N TYR A 22 33.80 -18.99 -0.26
CA TYR A 22 33.00 -17.96 -0.91
C TYR A 22 31.49 -18.26 -0.80
N LEU A 23 31.07 -19.50 -1.08
CA LEU A 23 29.67 -19.90 -0.93
C LEU A 23 29.19 -19.82 0.52
N SER A 24 30.05 -20.11 1.50
CA SER A 24 29.73 -19.95 2.92
C SER A 24 29.51 -18.48 3.28
N THR A 25 30.36 -17.60 2.75
CA THR A 25 30.30 -16.15 2.97
C THR A 25 29.04 -15.55 2.34
N ILE A 26 28.71 -15.92 1.10
CA ILE A 26 27.47 -15.48 0.42
C ILE A 26 26.26 -15.87 1.27
N ARG A 27 26.13 -17.14 1.67
CA ARG A 27 25.00 -17.60 2.51
C ARG A 27 24.94 -16.92 3.87
N ARG A 28 26.09 -16.53 4.44
CA ARG A 28 26.14 -15.77 5.69
C ARG A 28 25.62 -14.35 5.48
N LEU A 29 26.12 -13.67 4.44
CA LEU A 29 25.71 -12.31 4.08
C LEU A 29 24.24 -12.23 3.67
N GLU A 30 23.72 -13.22 2.95
CA GLU A 30 22.29 -13.32 2.61
C GLU A 30 21.42 -13.40 3.86
N ARG A 31 21.78 -14.23 4.83
CA ARG A 31 21.06 -14.35 6.11
C ARG A 31 21.14 -13.05 6.92
N GLU A 32 22.29 -12.39 6.93
CA GLU A 32 22.48 -11.09 7.58
C GLU A 32 21.61 -10.01 6.91
N GLY A 33 21.58 -9.97 5.57
CA GLY A 33 20.71 -9.07 4.81
C GLY A 33 19.22 -9.31 5.08
N GLN A 34 18.79 -10.57 5.17
CA GLN A 34 17.42 -10.93 5.55
C GLN A 34 17.06 -10.41 6.95
N LEU A 35 17.95 -10.61 7.94
CA LEU A 35 17.76 -10.11 9.30
C LEU A 35 17.62 -8.58 9.33
N LEU A 36 18.52 -7.85 8.65
CA LEU A 36 18.48 -6.40 8.58
C LEU A 36 17.21 -5.90 7.90
N ASN A 37 16.76 -6.54 6.81
CA ASN A 37 15.52 -6.18 6.15
C ASN A 37 14.29 -6.42 7.05
N SER A 38 14.21 -7.57 7.73
CA SER A 38 13.13 -7.85 8.67
C SER A 38 13.10 -6.89 9.87
N LEU A 39 14.27 -6.51 10.40
CA LEU A 39 14.37 -5.52 11.47
C LEU A 39 13.88 -4.16 10.98
N LEU A 40 14.35 -3.72 9.81
CA LEU A 40 13.96 -2.46 9.20
C LEU A 40 12.44 -2.39 8.98
N GLU A 41 11.83 -3.42 8.42
CA GLU A 41 10.37 -3.51 8.22
C GLU A 41 9.58 -3.32 9.53
N ARG A 42 10.10 -3.83 10.65
CA ARG A 42 9.48 -3.62 11.98
C ARG A 42 9.71 -2.22 12.54
N MET A 43 10.80 -1.57 12.15
CA MET A 43 11.18 -0.23 12.64
C MET A 43 10.54 0.90 11.83
N VAL A 44 10.31 0.75 10.53
CA VAL A 44 9.73 1.81 9.66
C VAL A 44 8.45 2.42 10.25
N PRO A 45 7.48 1.66 10.78
CA PRO A 45 6.26 2.23 11.37
C PRO A 45 6.49 3.08 12.62
N LEU A 46 7.63 2.90 13.29
CA LEU A 46 8.03 3.63 14.49
C LEU A 46 8.71 4.97 14.15
N VAL A 47 9.11 5.16 12.89
CA VAL A 47 9.73 6.41 12.42
C VAL A 47 8.68 7.52 12.38
N ARG A 48 9.13 8.74 12.72
CA ARG A 48 8.30 9.95 12.73
C ARG A 48 7.71 10.20 11.33
N ARG A 49 6.39 10.42 11.27
CA ARG A 49 5.60 10.50 10.01
C ARG A 49 5.92 11.72 9.14
N ASP A 50 6.41 12.79 9.72
CA ASP A 50 6.78 14.04 9.03
C ASP A 50 8.25 14.05 8.58
N CYS A 51 8.97 12.94 8.71
CA CYS A 51 10.35 12.77 8.26
C CYS A 51 10.40 12.07 6.88
N ASN A 52 11.37 12.41 6.03
CA ASN A 52 11.59 11.73 4.75
C ASN A 52 11.85 10.21 4.89
N TYR A 53 12.46 9.77 5.99
CA TYR A 53 12.73 8.36 6.29
C TYR A 53 11.46 7.54 6.60
N SER A 54 10.29 8.17 6.73
CA SER A 54 9.02 7.45 6.86
C SER A 54 8.61 6.72 5.56
N ASN A 55 9.14 7.13 4.40
CA ASN A 55 8.92 6.48 3.11
C ASN A 55 10.22 5.82 2.61
N LEU A 56 10.39 4.55 2.98
CA LEU A 56 11.59 3.78 2.65
C LEU A 56 11.76 3.56 1.14
N ASP A 57 10.66 3.39 0.39
CA ASP A 57 10.72 3.19 -1.06
C ASP A 57 11.26 4.43 -1.78
N ARG A 58 10.89 5.61 -1.30
CA ARG A 58 11.45 6.86 -1.80
C ARG A 58 12.94 6.97 -1.44
N LEU A 59 13.31 6.67 -0.20
CA LEU A 59 14.70 6.74 0.25
C LEU A 59 15.62 5.81 -0.56
N LYS A 60 15.16 4.59 -0.86
CA LYS A 60 15.90 3.62 -1.68
C LYS A 60 16.14 4.11 -3.12
N LYS A 61 15.19 4.88 -3.69
CA LYS A 61 15.33 5.44 -5.04
C LYS A 61 16.30 6.63 -5.11
N GLU A 62 16.40 7.38 -4.01
CA GLU A 62 17.30 8.53 -3.91
C GLU A 62 18.72 8.14 -3.44
N ALA A 63 18.89 6.94 -2.90
CA ALA A 63 20.18 6.39 -2.51
C ALA A 63 21.05 6.03 -3.73
N PHE A 64 22.36 6.21 -3.60
CA PHE A 64 23.32 5.84 -4.64
C PHE A 64 24.58 5.20 -4.04
N TRP A 65 25.27 4.39 -4.83
CA TRP A 65 26.55 3.79 -4.45
C TRP A 65 27.68 4.77 -4.75
N ASP A 66 28.48 5.08 -3.73
CA ASP A 66 29.69 5.90 -3.80
C ASP A 66 30.89 4.97 -3.94
N GLU A 67 31.45 4.89 -5.15
CA GLU A 67 32.58 4.00 -5.48
C GLU A 67 33.84 4.38 -4.70
N ASP A 68 34.11 5.68 -4.52
CA ASP A 68 35.30 6.16 -3.82
C ASP A 68 35.26 5.79 -2.33
N GLY A 69 34.07 5.82 -1.74
CA GLY A 69 33.82 5.45 -0.34
C GLY A 69 33.48 3.97 -0.12
N ALA A 70 33.28 3.19 -1.20
CA ALA A 70 32.73 1.84 -1.18
C ALA A 70 31.49 1.70 -0.27
N ALA A 71 30.57 2.66 -0.35
CA ALA A 71 29.42 2.74 0.54
C ALA A 71 28.16 3.31 -0.13
N TRP A 72 26.99 2.92 0.38
CA TRP A 72 25.73 3.55 0.02
C TRP A 72 25.60 4.93 0.67
N LYS A 73 25.34 5.96 -0.14
CA LYS A 73 25.00 7.31 0.33
C LYS A 73 23.49 7.45 0.41
N LEU A 74 23.02 7.93 1.55
CA LEU A 74 21.61 8.19 1.81
C LEU A 74 21.35 9.71 1.83
N PRO A 75 20.16 10.16 1.41
CA PRO A 75 19.73 11.55 1.58
C PRO A 75 19.74 12.01 3.04
N ASP A 76 20.01 13.29 3.27
CA ASP A 76 19.96 13.86 4.62
C ASP A 76 18.57 13.76 5.26
N VAL A 77 18.54 13.62 6.59
CA VAL A 77 17.29 13.57 7.35
C VAL A 77 16.65 14.95 7.36
N THR A 78 15.40 15.03 6.89
CA THR A 78 14.62 16.28 6.86
C THR A 78 13.23 16.06 7.46
N VAL A 79 12.73 17.06 8.19
CA VAL A 79 11.41 17.02 8.84
C VAL A 79 10.53 18.13 8.27
N GLN A 80 9.40 17.76 7.69
CA GLN A 80 8.41 18.69 7.15
C GLN A 80 7.52 19.21 8.28
N LYS A 81 7.74 20.44 8.70
CA LYS A 81 6.83 21.11 9.64
C LYS A 81 5.55 21.49 8.92
N THR A 82 4.46 20.81 9.23
CA THR A 82 3.13 21.23 8.78
C THR A 82 2.53 22.15 9.84
N THR A 83 2.24 23.39 9.46
CA THR A 83 1.39 24.29 10.26
C THR A 83 0.03 24.33 9.61
N LEU A 84 -1.03 24.18 10.41
CA LEU A 84 -2.37 24.44 9.92
C LEU A 84 -2.45 25.91 9.47
N PRO A 85 -3.16 26.22 8.37
CA PRO A 85 -3.40 27.60 8.01
C PRO A 85 -4.06 28.30 9.19
N SER A 86 -3.46 29.42 9.63
CA SER A 86 -4.01 30.23 10.71
C SER A 86 -5.46 30.54 10.37
N ALA A 87 -6.40 30.12 11.22
CA ALA A 87 -7.79 30.51 11.08
C ALA A 87 -7.82 32.03 11.04
N VAL A 88 -8.04 32.60 9.85
CA VAL A 88 -8.18 34.03 9.68
C VAL A 88 -9.46 34.35 10.43
N SER A 89 -9.36 34.89 11.66
CA SER A 89 -10.49 35.56 12.26
C SER A 89 -11.00 36.51 11.20
N LEU A 90 -12.24 36.29 10.76
CA LEU A 90 -13.00 37.23 9.96
C LEU A 90 -13.04 38.51 10.79
N LYS A 91 -12.02 39.36 10.58
CA LYS A 91 -11.99 40.73 11.01
C LYS A 91 -13.22 41.34 10.37
N SER A 92 -14.26 41.50 11.17
CA SER A 92 -15.41 42.35 10.87
C SER A 92 -14.85 43.57 10.18
N ALA A 93 -15.14 43.71 8.89
CA ALA A 93 -14.70 44.84 8.11
C ALA A 93 -15.30 46.07 8.79
N VAL A 94 -14.46 46.76 9.56
CA VAL A 94 -14.76 48.07 10.12
C VAL A 94 -14.94 49.00 8.94
N ARG A 95 -16.17 49.04 8.41
CA ARG A 95 -16.67 50.10 7.53
C ARG A 95 -16.83 51.33 8.41
N ARG A 96 -15.77 52.13 8.49
CA ARG A 96 -15.93 53.56 8.71
C ARG A 96 -16.53 54.12 7.43
N ASP A 97 -17.85 54.30 7.39
CA ASP A 97 -18.43 55.53 6.86
C ASP A 97 -19.87 55.68 7.36
N SER A 98 -20.29 56.93 7.44
CA SER A 98 -21.31 57.44 8.34
C SER A 98 -22.72 57.36 7.75
N GLY A 99 -23.71 57.02 8.56
CA GLY A 99 -25.14 57.18 8.24
C GLY A 99 -26.05 56.54 9.30
N PRO A 100 -26.98 57.28 9.95
CA PRO A 100 -27.78 56.77 11.07
C PRO A 100 -28.88 55.76 10.67
N ASP A 101 -28.94 55.33 9.42
CA ASP A 101 -29.97 54.43 8.89
C ASP A 101 -29.53 52.95 8.85
N ALA A 102 -28.27 52.65 9.17
CA ALA A 102 -27.70 51.30 9.10
C ALA A 102 -28.00 50.42 10.33
N ALA A 103 -28.40 51.01 11.47
CA ALA A 103 -28.63 50.28 12.71
C ALA A 103 -29.85 49.36 12.62
N GLU A 104 -30.94 49.84 11.99
CA GLU A 104 -32.18 49.07 11.79
C GLU A 104 -32.00 47.93 10.78
N GLN A 105 -31.16 48.11 9.76
CA GLN A 105 -30.91 47.06 8.78
C GLN A 105 -30.03 45.93 9.35
N TYR A 106 -29.13 46.26 10.28
CA TYR A 106 -28.32 45.29 11.00
C TYR A 106 -29.14 44.44 11.99
N THR A 107 -30.07 45.05 12.73
CA THR A 107 -30.92 44.32 13.68
C THR A 107 -31.88 43.37 12.98
N VAL A 108 -32.47 43.78 11.85
CA VAL A 108 -33.37 42.92 11.05
C VAL A 108 -32.63 41.73 10.46
N GLU A 109 -31.42 41.92 9.94
CA GLU A 109 -30.62 40.80 9.43
C GLU A 109 -30.12 39.89 10.56
N GLU A 110 -29.67 40.44 11.70
CA GLU A 110 -29.30 39.65 12.89
C GLU A 110 -30.45 38.77 13.40
N ASP A 111 -31.66 39.31 13.47
CA ASP A 111 -32.84 38.54 13.87
C ASP A 111 -33.17 37.41 12.89
N ARG A 112 -33.01 37.66 11.59
CA ARG A 112 -33.18 36.64 10.54
C ARG A 112 -32.13 35.54 10.62
N PHE A 113 -30.87 35.88 10.88
CA PHE A 113 -29.81 34.87 11.06
C PHE A 113 -30.03 34.03 12.32
N LYS A 114 -30.51 34.66 13.40
CA LYS A 114 -30.85 33.99 14.67
C LYS A 114 -32.03 33.03 14.51
N GLU A 115 -33.02 33.41 13.70
CA GLU A 115 -34.13 32.54 13.32
C GLU A 115 -33.66 31.35 12.46
N MET A 116 -32.73 31.55 11.53
CA MET A 116 -32.20 30.48 10.69
C MET A 116 -31.42 29.42 11.49
N LEU A 117 -30.70 29.84 12.54
CA LEU A 117 -30.02 28.96 13.49
C LEU A 117 -31.00 28.17 14.37
N SER A 118 -32.02 28.83 14.92
CA SER A 118 -33.03 28.15 15.76
C SER A 118 -33.87 27.13 14.99
N ARG A 119 -34.06 27.34 13.68
CA ARG A 119 -34.68 26.35 12.79
C ARG A 119 -33.81 25.11 12.58
N SER A 120 -32.49 25.26 12.54
CA SER A 120 -31.55 24.16 12.28
C SER A 120 -31.41 23.17 13.45
N ASP A 121 -31.62 23.63 14.68
CA ASP A 121 -31.60 22.75 15.86
C ASP A 121 -32.77 21.76 15.88
N SER A 122 -33.87 22.06 15.16
CA SER A 122 -35.02 21.18 15.04
C SER A 122 -34.85 20.06 14.00
N GLU A 123 -33.86 20.19 13.11
CA GLU A 123 -33.56 19.24 12.04
C GLU A 123 -32.11 18.74 12.13
N SER A 124 -31.71 18.29 13.33
CA SER A 124 -30.43 17.60 13.49
C SER A 124 -30.36 16.41 12.53
N ILE A 125 -29.35 16.39 11.64
CA ILE A 125 -29.12 15.32 10.65
C ILE A 125 -29.13 13.92 11.30
N ALA A 126 -28.70 13.84 12.57
CA ALA A 126 -28.74 12.63 13.38
C ALA A 126 -30.17 12.06 13.58
N SER A 127 -31.18 12.93 13.63
CA SER A 127 -32.60 12.56 13.83
C SER A 127 -33.17 11.75 12.67
N SER A 128 -32.65 11.96 11.45
CA SER A 128 -33.09 11.25 10.24
C SER A 128 -32.18 10.07 9.88
N TYR A 129 -30.92 10.11 10.34
CA TYR A 129 -29.90 9.11 10.03
C TYR A 129 -30.18 7.73 10.65
N PHE A 130 -30.77 7.67 11.85
CA PHE A 130 -31.12 6.40 12.52
C PHE A 130 -32.55 5.92 12.26
N LYS A 131 -33.34 6.62 11.43
CA LYS A 131 -34.69 6.16 11.09
C LYS A 131 -34.58 4.99 10.11
N SER A 132 -34.99 3.80 10.55
CA SER A 132 -35.04 2.58 9.73
C SER A 132 -35.94 2.75 8.50
N LYS A 133 -35.37 3.11 7.33
CA LYS A 133 -36.13 3.22 6.06
C LYS A 133 -36.65 1.88 5.53
N ARG A 134 -36.10 0.74 5.97
CA ARG A 134 -36.38 -0.58 5.39
C ARG A 134 -37.51 -1.35 6.09
N ALA A 135 -37.75 -1.12 7.38
CA ALA A 135 -38.68 -1.92 8.17
C ALA A 135 -40.16 -1.63 7.84
N SER A 136 -40.50 -0.35 7.63
CA SER A 136 -41.87 0.07 7.32
C SER A 136 -42.34 -0.37 5.93
N GLN A 137 -41.40 -0.59 4.99
CA GLN A 137 -41.71 -1.01 3.63
C GLN A 137 -41.84 -2.55 3.50
N LEU A 138 -41.36 -3.30 4.50
CA LEU A 138 -41.42 -4.77 4.54
C LEU A 138 -42.63 -5.30 5.33
N LEU A 139 -43.26 -4.49 6.19
CA LEU A 139 -44.40 -4.89 7.03
C LEU A 139 -45.73 -4.18 6.69
N GLY A 140 -45.85 -3.58 5.50
CA GLY A 140 -47.14 -3.06 5.02
C GLY A 140 -48.13 -4.19 4.73
N SER A 141 -48.89 -4.61 5.75
CA SER A 141 -50.22 -5.21 5.65
C SER A 141 -51.21 -4.17 5.10
N ASP A 142 -52.10 -4.47 4.14
CA ASP A 142 -53.26 -5.34 4.35
C ASP A 142 -53.76 -6.10 3.10
N VAL A 143 -54.01 -7.39 3.35
CA VAL A 143 -55.19 -8.26 3.07
C VAL A 143 -56.23 -7.90 1.98
N ALA A 144 -56.51 -8.96 1.19
CA ALA A 144 -57.71 -9.29 0.38
C ALA A 144 -57.83 -8.60 -1.00
N LYS A 145 -57.67 -9.29 -2.14
CA LYS A 145 -58.48 -10.45 -2.57
C LYS A 145 -57.87 -11.09 -3.84
N GLY A 146 -57.69 -12.42 -3.86
CA GLY A 146 -57.81 -13.21 -5.09
C GLY A 146 -56.56 -13.83 -5.74
N ARG A 147 -56.21 -15.03 -5.25
CA ARG A 147 -56.02 -16.28 -6.03
C ARG A 147 -54.63 -16.62 -6.61
N GLY A 148 -54.05 -17.68 -6.02
CA GLY A 148 -53.11 -18.64 -6.63
C GLY A 148 -51.65 -18.20 -6.61
N VAL A 149 -50.64 -18.98 -6.24
CA VAL A 149 -50.49 -20.43 -6.09
C VAL A 149 -49.35 -20.68 -5.08
N VAL A 150 -49.47 -21.78 -4.35
CA VAL A 150 -48.54 -22.48 -3.45
C VAL A 150 -47.09 -22.42 -4.01
N VAL A 151 -46.02 -22.24 -3.22
CA VAL A 151 -45.31 -23.32 -2.54
C VAL A 151 -44.36 -22.78 -1.46
N SER A 152 -44.44 -23.47 -0.32
CA SER A 152 -43.61 -23.43 0.88
C SER A 152 -42.19 -23.98 0.61
N ALA A 153 -41.16 -23.23 0.99
CA ALA A 153 -39.78 -23.69 0.99
C ALA A 153 -39.54 -24.61 2.20
N HIS A 154 -39.22 -25.89 1.94
CA HIS A 154 -38.67 -26.80 2.95
C HIS A 154 -37.55 -27.65 2.35
N LEU A 155 -36.48 -27.74 3.15
CA LEU A 155 -35.49 -28.81 3.30
C LEU A 155 -34.73 -29.40 2.08
N ALA A 156 -33.43 -29.09 2.08
CA ALA A 156 -32.34 -30.03 2.34
C ALA A 156 -31.87 -31.06 1.28
N VAL A 157 -30.54 -31.02 1.09
CA VAL A 157 -29.56 -32.06 0.71
C VAL A 157 -29.48 -32.46 -0.77
N SER A 158 -28.35 -32.11 -1.41
CA SER A 158 -27.35 -33.09 -1.93
C SER A 158 -26.18 -32.39 -2.65
N THR A 159 -24.96 -32.55 -2.14
CA THR A 159 -23.69 -32.49 -2.89
C THR A 159 -23.45 -33.85 -3.60
N PRO A 160 -22.39 -34.09 -4.41
CA PRO A 160 -21.39 -33.19 -5.00
C PRO A 160 -21.21 -33.38 -6.52
N ASN A 161 -20.59 -32.43 -7.24
CA ASN A 161 -19.76 -32.79 -8.39
C ASN A 161 -18.65 -31.75 -8.60
N THR A 162 -17.42 -32.15 -8.34
CA THR A 162 -16.20 -31.37 -8.54
C THR A 162 -15.74 -31.51 -9.99
N ASN A 163 -15.85 -30.45 -10.78
CA ASN A 163 -15.05 -30.27 -11.99
C ASN A 163 -13.91 -29.29 -11.69
N PRO A 164 -12.67 -29.59 -12.09
CA PRO A 164 -11.53 -28.75 -11.75
C PRO A 164 -11.52 -27.49 -12.62
N SER A 165 -11.43 -26.33 -11.98
CA SER A 165 -11.11 -25.07 -12.66
C SER A 165 -9.66 -25.13 -13.13
N VAL A 166 -9.47 -25.06 -14.45
CA VAL A 166 -8.16 -24.89 -15.07
C VAL A 166 -7.66 -23.48 -14.74
N ARG A 167 -6.69 -23.41 -13.82
CA ARG A 167 -5.84 -22.25 -13.61
C ARG A 167 -5.02 -22.02 -14.88
N LEU A 168 -5.19 -20.85 -15.50
CA LEU A 168 -4.23 -20.36 -16.50
C LEU A 168 -3.12 -19.62 -15.73
N ASP A 169 -2.05 -20.33 -15.38
CA ASP A 169 -0.77 -19.69 -15.06
C ASP A 169 -0.09 -19.30 -16.38
N PRO A 170 0.52 -18.09 -16.48
CA PRO A 170 1.39 -17.79 -17.61
C PRO A 170 2.68 -18.62 -17.48
N VAL A 171 2.83 -19.62 -18.33
CA VAL A 171 4.07 -20.38 -18.51
C VAL A 171 5.15 -19.42 -19.01
N LEU A 172 6.11 -19.08 -18.14
CA LEU A 172 7.33 -18.40 -18.57
C LEU A 172 8.13 -19.35 -19.48
N PRO A 173 8.64 -18.88 -20.64
CA PRO A 173 9.42 -19.72 -21.52
C PRO A 173 10.74 -20.11 -20.84
N ARG A 174 11.11 -21.40 -20.97
CA ARG A 174 12.38 -21.92 -20.47
C ARG A 174 13.54 -21.16 -21.15
N PRO A 175 14.61 -20.81 -20.44
CA PRO A 175 15.77 -20.17 -21.05
C PRO A 175 16.39 -21.08 -22.12
N TYR A 176 16.88 -20.45 -23.19
CA TYR A 176 17.54 -21.13 -24.30
C TYR A 176 18.73 -21.97 -23.79
N ARG A 177 18.73 -23.26 -24.16
CA ARG A 177 19.90 -24.12 -24.00
C ARG A 177 20.95 -23.66 -24.99
N LEU A 178 22.14 -23.30 -24.52
CA LEU A 178 23.27 -22.98 -25.40
C LEU A 178 23.70 -24.29 -26.07
N GLU A 179 23.42 -24.42 -27.38
CA GLU A 179 23.90 -25.52 -28.21
C GLU A 179 25.43 -25.45 -28.28
N SER A 180 26.08 -26.59 -27.99
CA SER A 180 27.52 -26.74 -28.09
C SER A 180 27.96 -26.59 -29.54
N LEU A 181 28.90 -25.69 -29.83
CA LEU A 181 29.53 -25.61 -31.14
C LEU A 181 30.34 -26.89 -31.40
N ASP A 182 29.86 -27.74 -32.30
CA ASP A 182 30.64 -28.84 -32.87
C ASP A 182 31.77 -28.26 -33.71
N VAL A 183 33.00 -28.35 -33.19
CA VAL A 183 34.22 -28.01 -33.93
C VAL A 183 34.59 -29.21 -34.79
N PRO A 184 34.65 -29.12 -36.13
CA PRO A 184 35.13 -30.22 -36.95
C PRO A 184 36.64 -30.40 -36.74
N VAL A 185 37.03 -31.58 -36.26
CA VAL A 185 38.43 -32.04 -36.26
C VAL A 185 38.88 -32.16 -37.72
N SER A 186 39.83 -31.30 -38.10
CA SER A 186 40.59 -31.43 -39.33
C SER A 186 41.57 -32.60 -39.18
N ASN A 187 41.29 -33.72 -39.87
CA ASN A 187 42.25 -34.81 -40.02
C ASN A 187 43.41 -34.34 -40.90
N GLY A 188 44.59 -34.19 -40.30
CA GLY A 188 45.85 -34.04 -41.01
C GLY A 188 46.28 -35.37 -41.64
N LYS A 189 46.78 -35.26 -42.87
CA LYS A 189 47.40 -36.30 -43.71
C LYS A 189 48.53 -37.04 -43.01
#